data_AF-A0AAQ3K441-F1
#
_entry.id   AF-A0AAQ3K441-F1
#
_cell.length_a   1.000
_cell.length_b   1.000
_cell.length_c   1.000
_cell.angle_alpha   90.00
_cell.angle_beta   90.00
_cell.angle_gamma   90.00
#
_symmetry.space_group_name_H-M   'P 1'
#
loop_
_entity.id
_entity.type
_entity.pdbx_description
1 polymer ?
#
loop_
_entity_poly.entity_id
_entity_poly.type
_entity_poly.pdbx_seq_one_letter_code
_entity_poly.pdbx_strand_id
1 'polypeptide(L)'
;MDLKFQTNGRIEKKWTPIEDEALIIVMMDLYQKGTHNADTGFKAGYLGELEKMIDAKLPNCGIKAKPHIESMIKTLKKEWSIVYDMVYGSHTSDFG
;
A
#
# COMPACT_ATOMS: atom_id res chain seq x y z
N MET A 1 12.11 11.84 6.61
CA MET A 1 11.30 12.97 6.12
C MET A 1 9.86 12.62 6.42
N ASP A 2 9.24 13.27 7.40
CA ASP A 2 7.83 13.04 7.72
C ASP A 2 6.96 13.86 6.75
N LEU A 3 6.43 13.20 5.73
CA LEU A 3 5.40 13.78 4.88
C LEU A 3 4.13 13.98 5.73
N LYS A 4 3.86 15.22 6.11
CA LYS A 4 2.60 15.58 6.76
C LYS A 4 1.49 15.61 5.71
N PHE A 5 0.71 14.54 5.64
CA PHE A 5 -0.57 14.56 4.95
C PHE A 5 -1.59 15.31 5.82
N GLN A 6 -2.10 16.43 5.32
CA GLN A 6 -3.14 17.22 5.98
C GLN A 6 -4.50 16.58 5.66
N THR A 7 -5.23 16.11 6.68
CA THR A 7 -6.56 15.51 6.49
C THR A 7 -7.68 16.41 7.00
N ASN A 8 -8.77 16.40 6.25
CA ASN A 8 -10.01 17.12 6.53
C ASN A 8 -10.78 16.36 7.63
N GLY A 9 -10.46 16.61 8.91
CA GLY A 9 -11.24 16.17 10.09
C GLY A 9 -11.32 14.66 10.41
N ARG A 10 -10.78 13.77 9.57
CA ARG A 10 -10.76 12.31 9.80
C ARG A 10 -9.37 11.88 10.27
N ILE A 11 -9.30 11.20 11.42
CA ILE A 11 -8.05 10.64 11.94
C ILE A 11 -7.62 9.51 11.00
N GLU A 12 -6.66 9.80 10.12
CA GLU A 12 -6.03 8.80 9.26
C GLU A 12 -5.03 8.00 10.09
N LYS A 13 -5.08 6.67 9.98
CA LYS A 13 -4.10 5.80 10.65
C LYS A 13 -2.71 6.16 10.13
N LYS A 14 -1.81 6.55 11.04
CA LYS A 14 -0.38 6.62 10.74
C LYS A 14 0.17 5.21 10.70
N TRP A 15 0.73 4.83 9.56
CA TRP A 15 1.44 3.57 9.41
C TRP A 15 2.84 3.68 9.99
N THR A 16 3.28 2.62 10.67
CA THR A 16 4.67 2.50 11.13
C THR A 16 5.52 1.80 10.06
N PRO A 17 6.86 1.96 10.08
CA PRO A 17 7.73 1.23 9.14
C PRO A 17 7.54 -0.30 9.17
N ILE A 18 7.22 -0.85 10.35
CA ILE A 18 6.96 -2.28 10.53
C ILE A 18 5.66 -2.70 9.81
N GLU A 19 4.62 -1.86 9.89
CA GLU A 19 3.37 -2.11 9.21
C GLU A 19 3.52 -1.98 7.68
N ASP A 20 4.26 -0.97 7.22
CA ASP A 20 4.57 -0.77 5.79
C ASP A 20 5.32 -1.97 5.22
N GLU A 21 6.38 -2.41 5.90
CA GLU A 21 7.16 -3.58 5.51
C GLU A 21 6.28 -4.85 5.48
N ALA A 22 5.42 -5.03 6.50
CA ALA A 22 4.52 -6.16 6.54
C ALA A 22 3.54 -6.16 5.36
N LEU A 23 2.99 -5.00 4.99
CA LEU A 23 2.09 -4.88 3.83
C LEU A 23 2.79 -5.27 2.53
N ILE A 24 4.01 -4.78 2.30
CA ILE A 24 4.78 -5.13 1.09
C ILE A 24 5.04 -6.64 1.04
N ILE A 25 5.47 -7.23 2.16
CA ILE A 25 5.73 -8.68 2.23
C ILE A 25 4.48 -9.49 1.95
N VAL A 26 3.34 -9.18 2.59
CA VAL A 26 2.11 -9.96 2.36
C VAL A 26 1.56 -9.79 0.94
N MET A 27 1.79 -8.64 0.29
CA MET A 27 1.44 -8.44 -1.12
C MET A 27 2.30 -9.31 -2.05
N MET A 28 3.61 -9.40 -1.79
CA MET A 28 4.51 -10.28 -2.55
C MET A 28 4.14 -11.75 -2.36
N ASP A 29 3.89 -12.17 -1.12
CA ASP A 29 3.48 -13.53 -0.79
C ASP A 29 2.15 -13.89 -1.46
N LEU A 30 1.17 -12.97 -1.45
CA LEU A 30 -0.12 -13.18 -2.11
C LEU A 30 0.03 -13.32 -3.63
N TYR A 31 0.90 -12.51 -4.24
CA TYR A 31 1.22 -12.61 -5.66
C TYR A 31 1.88 -13.93 -6.02
N GLN A 32 2.85 -14.38 -5.21
CA GLN A 32 3.53 -15.66 -5.40
C GLN A 32 2.59 -16.86 -5.24
N LYS A 33 1.65 -16.78 -4.29
CA LYS A 33 0.61 -17.82 -4.11
C LYS A 33 -0.32 -17.93 -5.32
N GLY A 34 -0.50 -16.86 -6.10
CA GLY A 34 -1.34 -16.84 -7.30
C GLY A 34 -2.85 -16.93 -7.06
N THR A 35 -3.31 -17.18 -5.82
CA THR A 35 -4.72 -17.41 -5.50
C THR A 35 -5.62 -16.20 -5.79
N HIS A 36 -5.04 -15.00 -5.81
CA HIS A 36 -5.75 -13.74 -6.04
C HIS A 36 -5.23 -12.94 -7.24
N ASN A 37 -4.42 -13.54 -8.12
CA ASN A 37 -3.91 -12.84 -9.29
C ASN A 37 -5.01 -12.64 -10.35
N ALA A 38 -4.86 -11.56 -11.11
CA ALA A 38 -5.63 -11.19 -12.30
C ALA A 38 -4.67 -10.60 -13.34
N ASP A 39 -5.09 -10.48 -14.59
CA ASP A 39 -4.24 -10.00 -15.70
C ASP A 39 -3.58 -8.63 -15.42
N THR A 40 -4.26 -7.78 -14.64
CA THR A 40 -3.80 -6.41 -14.31
C THR A 40 -3.53 -6.20 -12.81
N GLY A 41 -3.32 -7.28 -12.04
CA GLY A 41 -2.96 -7.20 -10.62
C GLY A 41 -3.69 -8.23 -9.77
N PHE A 42 -4.50 -7.78 -8.81
CA PHE A 42 -5.27 -8.65 -7.94
C PHE A 42 -6.77 -8.62 -8.24
N LYS A 43 -7.42 -9.78 -8.16
CA LYS A 43 -8.87 -9.91 -8.28
C LYS A 43 -9.59 -9.46 -7.01
N ALA A 44 -10.92 -9.38 -7.07
CA ALA A 44 -11.75 -9.00 -5.94
C ALA A 44 -11.49 -9.88 -4.70
N GLY A 45 -11.60 -9.27 -3.51
CA GLY A 45 -11.37 -9.95 -2.23
C GLY A 45 -9.93 -9.87 -1.70
N TYR A 46 -8.95 -9.47 -2.52
CA TYR A 46 -7.53 -9.44 -2.12
C TYR A 46 -7.27 -8.58 -0.87
N LEU A 47 -7.96 -7.45 -0.69
CA LEU A 47 -7.79 -6.60 0.50
C LEU A 47 -8.14 -7.34 1.80
N GLY A 48 -9.17 -8.18 1.78
CA GLY A 48 -9.55 -8.98 2.94
C GLY A 48 -8.54 -10.10 3.22
N GLU A 49 -7.92 -10.65 2.17
CA GLU A 49 -6.86 -11.63 2.34
C GLU A 49 -5.57 -11.00 2.88
N LEU A 50 -5.22 -9.80 2.41
CA LEU A 50 -4.12 -9.01 2.98
C LEU A 50 -4.35 -8.67 4.45
N GLU A 51 -5.58 -8.30 4.85
CA GLU A 51 -5.92 -8.09 6.27
C GLU A 51 -5.63 -9.34 7.12
N LYS A 52 -6.08 -10.53 6.68
CA LYS A 52 -5.81 -11.78 7.41
C LYS A 52 -4.33 -12.09 7.49
N MET A 53 -3.59 -11.90 6.39
CA MET A 53 -2.15 -12.18 6.36
C MET A 53 -1.36 -11.21 7.25
N ILE A 54 -1.76 -9.94 7.30
CA ILE A 54 -1.17 -8.96 8.21
C ILE A 54 -1.50 -9.29 9.66
N ASP A 55 -2.75 -9.63 10.00
CA ASP A 55 -3.14 -9.97 11.37
C ASP A 55 -2.41 -11.24 11.87
N ALA A 56 -2.19 -12.21 10.98
CA ALA A 56 -1.37 -13.39 11.29
C ALA A 56 0.11 -13.04 11.55
N LYS A 57 0.67 -12.05 10.84
CA LYS A 57 2.08 -11.66 10.95
C LYS A 57 2.33 -10.65 12.08
N LEU A 58 1.38 -9.76 12.30
CA LEU A 58 1.37 -8.69 13.30
C LEU A 58 0.05 -8.73 14.09
N PRO A 59 -0.09 -9.67 15.05
CA PRO A 59 -1.31 -9.78 15.84
C PRO A 59 -1.62 -8.49 16.58
N ASN A 60 -2.91 -8.15 16.68
CA ASN A 60 -3.42 -6.97 17.38
C ASN A 60 -3.01 -5.61 16.77
N CYS A 61 -2.51 -5.56 15.52
CA CYS A 61 -2.16 -4.29 14.86
C CYS A 61 -3.39 -3.40 14.52
N GLY A 62 -4.60 -3.98 14.52
CA GLY A 62 -5.84 -3.26 14.22
C GLY A 62 -5.93 -2.76 12.76
N ILE A 63 -5.09 -3.28 11.87
CA ILE A 63 -5.13 -2.96 10.44
C ILE A 63 -6.37 -3.59 9.82
N LYS A 64 -7.09 -2.81 9.01
CA LYS A 64 -8.34 -3.21 8.36
C LYS A 64 -8.18 -3.09 6.85
N ALA A 65 -8.76 -4.03 6.10
CA ALA A 65 -8.84 -3.99 4.64
C ALA A 65 -9.32 -2.61 4.16
N LYS A 66 -10.36 -2.09 4.81
CA LYS A 66 -10.83 -0.71 4.68
C LYS A 66 -11.01 -0.10 6.07
N PRO A 67 -10.59 1.17 6.28
CA PRO A 67 -9.97 2.07 5.30
C PRO A 67 -8.44 1.92 5.17
N HIS A 68 -7.77 1.15 6.03
CA HIS A 68 -6.31 1.25 6.21
C HIS A 68 -5.51 0.73 5.02
N ILE A 69 -5.68 -0.54 4.62
CA ILE A 69 -4.90 -1.16 3.54
C ILE A 69 -5.22 -0.49 2.19
N GLU A 70 -6.50 -0.21 1.94
CA GLU A 70 -6.91 0.50 0.73
C GLU A 70 -6.23 1.87 0.60
N SER A 71 -6.13 2.66 1.68
CA SER A 71 -5.46 3.95 1.65
C SER A 71 -3.96 3.80 1.38
N MET A 72 -3.29 2.87 2.08
CA MET A 72 -1.84 2.70 1.93
C MET A 72 -1.44 2.22 0.54
N ILE A 73 -2.17 1.29 -0.07
CA ILE A 73 -1.90 0.87 -1.44
C ILE A 73 -2.06 2.03 -2.44
N LYS A 74 -3.01 2.94 -2.21
CA LYS A 74 -3.15 4.15 -3.05
C LYS A 74 -1.93 5.07 -2.89
N THR A 75 -1.44 5.26 -1.68
CA THR A 75 -0.21 6.03 -1.39
C THR A 75 0.99 5.41 -2.10
N LEU A 76 1.23 4.10 -1.91
CA LEU A 76 2.34 3.39 -2.55
C LEU A 76 2.31 3.48 -4.07
N LYS A 77 1.13 3.37 -4.70
CA LYS A 77 0.99 3.54 -6.16
C LYS A 77 1.36 4.96 -6.61
N LYS A 78 0.96 5.99 -5.85
CA LYS A 78 1.29 7.38 -6.15
C LYS A 78 2.79 7.63 -6.03
N GLU A 79 3.40 7.18 -4.93
CA GLU A 79 4.84 7.32 -4.70
C GLU A 79 5.66 6.56 -5.75
N TRP A 80 5.24 5.34 -6.09
CA TRP A 80 5.85 4.59 -7.18
C TRP A 80 5.75 5.32 -8.51
N SER A 81 4.59 5.89 -8.84
CA SER A 81 4.44 6.67 -10.08
C SER A 81 5.40 7.85 -10.14
N ILE A 82 5.64 8.52 -9.02
CA ILE A 82 6.60 9.65 -8.93
C ILE A 82 8.02 9.14 -9.16
N VAL A 83 8.44 8.07 -8.46
CA VAL A 83 9.77 7.49 -8.63
C VAL A 83 9.98 6.98 -10.05
N TYR A 84 8.98 6.31 -10.61
CA TYR A 84 9.01 5.81 -11.98
C TYR A 84 9.20 6.94 -12.99
N ASP A 85 8.49 8.06 -12.82
CA ASP A 85 8.63 9.23 -13.66
C ASP A 85 10.01 9.90 -13.52
N MET A 86 10.57 9.96 -12.31
CA MET A 86 11.94 10.46 -12.10
C MET A 86 13.00 9.61 -12.84
N VAL A 87 12.80 8.30 -12.91
CA VAL A 87 13.78 7.37 -13.50
C VAL A 87 13.59 7.24 -15.02
N TYR A 88 12.34 7.27 -15.51
CA TYR A 88 11.99 6.91 -16.88
C TYR A 88 11.25 8.02 -17.66
N GLY A 89 10.87 9.12 -17.00
CA GLY A 89 10.17 10.24 -17.61
C GLY A 89 11.06 11.02 -18.57
N SER A 90 10.52 11.36 -19.74
CA SER A 90 11.24 12.10 -20.80
C SER A 90 11.38 13.60 -20.53
N HIS A 91 10.69 14.13 -19.50
CA HIS A 91 10.66 15.55 -19.16
C HIS A 91 10.71 15.72 -17.64
N THR A 92 11.90 15.66 -17.03
CA THR A 92 12.10 15.93 -15.60
C THR A 92 11.92 17.41 -15.23
N SER A 93 11.24 18.21 -16.05
CA SER A 93 11.06 19.66 -15.92
C SER A 93 9.79 20.09 -15.18
N ASP A 94 8.88 19.16 -14.84
CA ASP A 94 7.62 19.48 -14.16
C ASP A 94 7.72 19.49 -12.62
N PHE A 95 8.93 19.38 -12.07
CA PHE A 95 9.21 19.74 -10.67
C PHE A 95 9.49 21.25 -10.58
N GLY A 96 8.46 22.06 -10.88
CA GLY A 96 8.46 23.53 -10.81
C GLY A 96 7.22 24.06 -10.11
#